data_AF-A0A3Q0CGP5-F1
#
_entry.id   AF-A0A3Q0CGP5-F1
#
_cell.length_a   1.000
_cell.length_b   1.000
_cell.length_c   1.000
_cell.angle_alpha   90.00
_cell.angle_beta   90.00
_cell.angle_gamma   90.00
#
_symmetry.space_group_name_H-M   'P 1'
#
loop_
_entity.id
_entity.type
_entity.pdbx_description
1 polymer ?
#
loop_
_entity_poly.entity_id
_entity_poly.type
_entity_poly.pdbx_seq_one_letter_code
_entity_poly.pdbx_strand_id
1 'polypeptide(L)'
;MLKEELPSTGFGVTQETDFCIPHKVSSDQLSSENLSSAVGQKIASPNRVLSDENSYATVVVGFPDLMSPSEVYSWKRSSSLEKPNVTNTGIYGGKRTNATPRHKNCVTLTHTNQVVRILPAGEVPLKDIFPKGVTPPQTAGYIEVTDLQAKKLRYIPVPSAESLSPYTAWISAISDTDALLAEWDKSGIVTVDMGGRVRLWETGLERLQQSLMEWRNMIGQDSDKPVQVSFGLTFLLTN
;
A
#
# COMPACT_ATOMS: atom_id res chain seq x y z
N MET A 1 -11.57 -4.51 -11.15
CA MET A 1 -11.33 -5.90 -10.70
C MET A 1 -9.88 -6.23 -10.94
N LEU A 2 -9.22 -6.91 -9.99
CA LEU A 2 -7.86 -7.43 -10.22
C LEU A 2 -7.94 -8.60 -11.20
N LYS A 3 -7.07 -8.61 -12.21
CA LYS A 3 -6.92 -9.74 -13.14
C LYS A 3 -5.67 -10.52 -12.72
N GLU A 4 -5.88 -11.78 -12.40
CA GLU A 4 -4.84 -12.75 -12.07
C GLU A 4 -4.35 -13.39 -13.37
N GLU A 5 -3.03 -13.49 -13.55
CA GLU A 5 -2.46 -14.29 -14.64
C GLU A 5 -2.44 -15.77 -14.29
N LEU A 6 -2.30 -16.62 -15.31
CA LEU A 6 -2.11 -18.04 -15.09
C LEU A 6 -0.84 -18.27 -14.25
N PRO A 7 -0.87 -19.22 -13.29
CA PRO A 7 0.29 -19.51 -12.46
C PRO A 7 1.48 -19.89 -13.35
N SER A 8 2.62 -19.24 -13.12
CA SER A 8 3.87 -19.58 -13.80
C SER A 8 4.74 -20.42 -12.87
N THR A 9 5.25 -21.54 -13.36
CA THR A 9 6.14 -22.44 -12.61
C THR A 9 7.57 -22.28 -13.12
N GLY A 10 8.54 -22.11 -12.23
CA GLY A 10 9.93 -22.03 -12.64
C GLY A 10 10.96 -22.16 -11.51
N PHE A 11 12.16 -22.61 -11.89
CA PHE A 11 13.39 -22.25 -11.17
C PHE A 11 13.91 -20.95 -11.78
N GLY A 12 14.46 -20.07 -10.95
CA GLY A 12 14.81 -18.69 -11.32
C GLY A 12 15.36 -18.46 -12.73
N VAL A 13 14.91 -17.33 -13.31
CA VAL A 13 15.33 -16.69 -14.56
C VAL A 13 14.97 -17.45 -15.85
N THR A 14 13.75 -17.23 -16.33
CA THR A 14 13.46 -17.32 -17.77
C THR A 14 14.16 -16.15 -18.47
N GLN A 15 14.98 -16.45 -19.49
CA GLN A 15 15.86 -15.51 -20.22
C GLN A 15 15.16 -14.34 -20.96
N GLU A 16 13.85 -14.15 -20.79
CA GLU A 16 13.04 -13.20 -21.58
C GLU A 16 12.22 -12.20 -20.75
N THR A 17 12.53 -12.01 -19.46
CA THR A 17 11.85 -10.98 -18.65
C THR A 17 12.78 -9.83 -18.36
N ASP A 18 12.38 -8.62 -18.80
CA ASP A 18 13.01 -7.37 -18.39
C ASP A 18 13.18 -7.38 -16.87
N PHE A 19 14.42 -7.21 -16.40
CA PHE A 19 14.74 -7.21 -14.98
C PHE A 19 14.02 -6.05 -14.30
N CYS A 20 13.02 -6.35 -13.47
CA CYS A 20 12.30 -5.35 -12.70
C CYS A 20 12.75 -5.37 -11.23
N ILE A 21 13.09 -4.20 -10.69
CA ILE A 21 13.49 -4.06 -9.29
C ILE A 21 12.23 -4.03 -8.43
N PRO A 22 12.04 -4.95 -7.47
CA PRO A 22 10.86 -4.94 -6.62
C PRO A 22 10.82 -3.66 -5.78
N HIS A 23 9.67 -3.01 -5.74
CA HIS A 23 9.42 -1.86 -4.87
C HIS A 23 9.29 -2.29 -3.41
N LYS A 24 8.73 -3.48 -3.18
CA LYS A 24 8.61 -4.07 -1.85
C LYS A 24 8.65 -5.60 -1.96
N VAL A 25 9.31 -6.23 -1.00
CA VAL A 25 9.25 -7.66 -0.74
C VAL A 25 8.83 -7.83 0.73
N SER A 26 7.92 -8.75 1.01
CA SER A 26 7.46 -9.04 2.35
C SER A 26 8.58 -9.73 3.14
N SER A 27 8.76 -9.32 4.39
CA SER A 27 9.66 -10.02 5.32
C SER A 27 8.99 -11.29 5.84
N ASP A 28 7.69 -11.19 6.11
CA ASP A 28 6.86 -12.26 6.64
C ASP A 28 6.11 -12.99 5.51
N GLN A 29 5.74 -14.24 5.77
CA GLN A 29 4.88 -15.02 4.88
C GLN A 29 3.39 -14.74 5.17
N LEU A 30 2.52 -14.97 4.19
CA LEU A 30 1.09 -15.05 4.43
C LEU A 30 0.77 -16.32 5.24
N SER A 31 -0.23 -16.24 6.11
CA SER A 31 -0.79 -17.44 6.77
C SER A 31 -1.36 -18.40 5.72
N SER A 32 -1.55 -19.67 6.06
CA SER A 32 -2.11 -20.65 5.13
C SER A 32 -3.52 -20.28 4.65
N GLU A 33 -4.31 -19.64 5.51
CA GLU A 33 -5.65 -19.13 5.20
C GLU A 33 -5.56 -17.95 4.21
N ASN A 34 -4.69 -16.98 4.47
CA ASN A 34 -4.50 -15.82 3.60
C ASN A 34 -3.91 -16.22 2.24
N LEU A 35 -2.92 -17.12 2.23
CA LEU A 35 -2.34 -17.67 1.01
C LEU A 35 -3.42 -18.38 0.19
N SER A 36 -4.17 -19.28 0.81
CA SER A 36 -5.21 -20.04 0.12
C SER A 36 -6.30 -19.13 -0.45
N SER A 37 -6.68 -18.09 0.30
CA SER A 37 -7.65 -17.10 -0.16
C SER A 37 -7.13 -16.24 -1.31
N ALA A 38 -5.83 -15.88 -1.32
CA ALA A 38 -5.23 -15.08 -2.38
C ALA A 38 -5.20 -15.85 -3.71
N VAL A 39 -4.69 -17.09 -3.69
CA VAL A 39 -4.50 -17.93 -4.88
C VAL A 39 -5.75 -18.73 -5.29
N GLY A 40 -6.78 -18.76 -4.44
CA GLY A 40 -8.02 -19.51 -4.71
C GLY A 40 -7.84 -21.03 -4.70
N GLN A 41 -6.77 -21.53 -4.08
CA GLN A 41 -6.46 -22.95 -3.97
C GLN A 41 -6.04 -23.26 -2.54
N LYS A 42 -6.30 -24.47 -2.04
CA LYS A 42 -5.91 -24.85 -0.67
C LYS A 42 -4.42 -25.18 -0.65
N ILE A 43 -3.59 -24.22 -0.26
CA ILE A 43 -2.13 -24.32 -0.25
C ILE A 43 -1.60 -23.92 1.13
N ALA A 44 -0.66 -24.72 1.64
CA ALA A 44 0.09 -24.43 2.86
C ALA A 44 1.58 -24.61 2.57
N SER A 45 2.20 -23.55 2.06
CA SER A 45 3.61 -23.53 1.68
C SER A 45 4.26 -22.20 2.07
N PRO A 46 5.58 -22.19 2.32
CA PRO A 46 6.35 -20.95 2.44
C PRO A 46 6.07 -20.02 1.27
N ASN A 47 5.95 -18.72 1.53
CA ASN A 47 5.65 -17.78 0.46
C ASN A 47 6.23 -16.39 0.74
N ARG A 48 6.42 -15.61 -0.32
CA ARG A 48 6.75 -14.18 -0.25
C ARG A 48 5.85 -13.39 -1.18
N VAL A 49 5.40 -12.24 -0.67
CA VAL A 49 4.67 -11.26 -1.46
C VAL A 49 5.65 -10.21 -1.92
N LEU A 50 5.65 -9.90 -3.20
CA LEU A 50 6.42 -8.80 -3.77
C LEU A 50 5.53 -7.92 -4.62
N SER A 51 6.00 -6.71 -4.88
CA SER A 51 5.29 -5.81 -5.77
C SER A 51 6.29 -4.86 -6.42
N ASP A 52 6.06 -4.54 -7.68
CA ASP A 52 6.96 -3.78 -8.54
C ASP A 52 6.19 -2.68 -9.30
N GLU A 53 6.76 -2.17 -10.39
CA GLU A 53 6.15 -1.15 -11.25
C GLU A 53 5.09 -1.71 -12.22
N ASN A 54 5.11 -3.01 -12.51
CA ASN A 54 4.32 -3.69 -13.53
C ASN A 54 3.20 -4.55 -12.93
N SER A 55 3.25 -4.82 -11.63
CA SER A 55 2.31 -5.63 -10.88
C SER A 55 1.73 -4.85 -9.70
N TYR A 56 0.47 -5.13 -9.40
CA TYR A 56 -0.17 -4.72 -8.16
C TYR A 56 0.38 -5.53 -6.99
N ALA A 57 0.53 -6.84 -7.20
CA ALA A 57 1.15 -7.77 -6.27
C ALA A 57 1.58 -9.02 -7.03
N THR A 58 2.55 -9.74 -6.47
CA THR A 58 2.98 -11.06 -6.91
C THR A 58 3.23 -11.90 -5.67
N VAL A 59 2.67 -13.11 -5.62
CA VAL A 59 2.88 -14.10 -4.56
C VAL A 59 3.74 -15.21 -5.14
N VAL A 60 4.90 -15.44 -4.52
CA VAL A 60 5.80 -16.53 -4.86
C VAL A 60 5.64 -17.61 -3.81
N VAL A 61 5.14 -18.78 -4.20
CA VAL A 61 4.90 -19.94 -3.36
C VAL A 61 6.08 -20.90 -3.48
N GLY A 62 6.55 -21.40 -2.34
CA GLY A 62 7.74 -22.23 -2.19
C GLY A 62 9.02 -21.46 -1.90
N PHE A 63 9.04 -20.14 -2.10
CA PHE A 63 10.21 -19.32 -1.80
C PHE A 63 10.15 -18.73 -0.37
N PRO A 64 11.29 -18.61 0.35
CA PRO A 64 12.65 -18.99 -0.03
C PRO A 64 13.05 -20.42 0.36
N ASP A 65 12.17 -21.17 1.03
CA ASP A 65 12.59 -22.33 1.80
C ASP A 65 12.52 -23.67 1.03
N LEU A 66 11.68 -23.78 0.00
CA LEU A 66 11.56 -25.01 -0.78
C LEU A 66 12.61 -25.05 -1.90
N MET A 67 13.24 -26.21 -2.04
CA MET A 67 14.18 -26.51 -3.11
C MET A 67 13.48 -26.99 -4.40
N SER A 68 12.15 -27.08 -4.40
CA SER A 68 11.32 -27.38 -5.57
C SER A 68 11.08 -26.12 -6.41
N PRO A 69 10.63 -26.24 -7.69
CA PRO A 69 10.21 -25.08 -8.46
C PRO A 69 9.20 -24.24 -7.67
N SER A 70 9.35 -22.92 -7.72
CA SER A 70 8.39 -22.01 -7.10
C SER A 70 7.23 -21.75 -8.07
N GLU A 71 6.03 -21.56 -7.50
CA GLU A 71 4.85 -21.14 -8.25
C GLU A 71 4.64 -19.64 -8.06
N VAL A 72 4.43 -18.92 -9.16
CA VAL A 72 4.33 -17.47 -9.16
C VAL A 72 2.92 -17.06 -9.61
N TYR A 73 2.21 -16.38 -8.72
CA TYR A 73 0.89 -15.81 -8.95
C TYR A 73 1.02 -14.29 -9.02
N SER A 74 0.68 -13.69 -10.15
CA SER A 74 0.89 -12.25 -10.38
C SER A 74 -0.41 -11.56 -10.79
N TRP A 75 -0.65 -10.39 -10.20
CA TRP A 75 -1.74 -9.48 -10.58
C TRP A 75 -1.14 -8.27 -11.30
N LYS A 76 -1.11 -8.31 -12.63
CA LYS A 76 -0.46 -7.29 -13.46
C LYS A 76 -1.26 -5.99 -13.56
N ARG A 77 -0.52 -4.88 -13.73
CA ARG A 77 -1.05 -3.58 -14.08
C ARG A 77 -1.29 -3.49 -15.57
N SER A 78 -2.26 -2.67 -15.97
CA SER A 78 -2.48 -2.34 -17.38
C SER A 78 -1.44 -1.36 -17.92
N SER A 79 -0.79 -0.59 -17.04
CA SER A 79 0.31 0.31 -17.38
C SER A 79 1.36 0.29 -16.27
N SER A 80 2.64 0.29 -16.65
CA SER A 80 3.75 0.45 -15.72
C SER A 80 3.70 1.83 -15.03
N LEU A 81 4.13 1.87 -13.77
CA LEU A 81 4.25 3.11 -13.00
C LEU A 81 5.43 3.99 -13.46
N GLU A 82 6.44 3.41 -14.10
CA GLU A 82 7.61 4.15 -14.59
C GLU A 82 7.36 4.73 -15.98
N LYS A 83 6.61 5.84 -16.04
CA LYS A 83 6.85 6.85 -17.07
C LYS A 83 7.61 7.99 -16.41
N PRO A 84 8.93 8.13 -16.64
CA PRO A 84 9.66 9.29 -16.16
C PRO A 84 9.07 10.53 -16.84
N ASN A 85 8.22 11.26 -16.13
CA ASN A 85 7.85 12.59 -16.58
C ASN A 85 9.13 13.43 -16.63
N VAL A 86 9.38 13.98 -17.81
CA VAL A 86 10.57 14.72 -18.28
C VAL A 86 10.85 16.02 -17.48
N THR A 87 10.09 16.28 -16.42
CA THR A 87 10.31 17.42 -15.54
C THR A 87 10.95 16.96 -14.23
N ASN A 88 12.30 16.94 -14.24
CA ASN A 88 13.16 16.74 -13.06
C ASN A 88 13.12 17.96 -12.10
N THR A 89 11.95 18.59 -11.99
CA THR A 89 11.65 19.70 -11.09
C THR A 89 10.89 19.12 -9.91
N GLY A 90 11.43 19.27 -8.70
CA GLY A 90 10.68 19.04 -7.46
C GLY A 90 9.38 19.84 -7.50
N ILE A 91 8.35 19.35 -6.80
CA ILE A 91 7.02 19.98 -6.77
C ILE A 91 7.13 21.45 -6.31
N TYR A 92 8.19 21.78 -5.58
CA TYR A 92 8.53 23.12 -5.08
C TYR A 92 9.83 23.72 -5.65
N GLY A 93 10.21 23.38 -6.90
CA GLY A 93 11.29 24.07 -7.63
C GLY A 93 12.72 23.62 -7.30
N GLY A 94 12.91 22.63 -6.43
CA GLY A 94 14.20 21.99 -6.20
C GLY A 94 14.62 21.13 -7.38
N LYS A 95 15.86 21.25 -7.86
CA LYS A 95 16.39 20.38 -8.93
C LYS A 95 16.50 18.96 -8.40
N ARG A 96 15.75 18.01 -8.96
CA ARG A 96 15.85 16.60 -8.59
C ARG A 96 17.19 16.07 -9.10
N THR A 97 18.06 15.63 -8.21
CA THR A 97 19.31 14.96 -8.59
C THR A 97 19.05 13.47 -8.68
N ASN A 98 19.50 12.80 -9.75
CA ASN A 98 19.41 11.33 -9.90
C ASN A 98 20.18 10.55 -8.80
N ALA A 99 20.84 11.24 -7.88
CA ALA A 99 21.67 10.69 -6.82
C ALA A 99 20.91 10.35 -5.52
N THR A 100 19.69 10.87 -5.30
CA THR A 100 18.92 10.55 -4.08
C THR A 100 18.15 9.25 -4.27
N PRO A 101 18.36 8.21 -3.42
CA PRO A 101 17.53 7.02 -3.44
C PRO A 101 16.07 7.41 -3.25
N ARG A 102 15.20 7.05 -4.19
CA ARG A 102 13.77 7.31 -4.08
C ARG A 102 13.16 6.36 -3.06
N HIS A 103 12.47 6.93 -2.08
CA HIS A 103 11.65 6.15 -1.15
C HIS A 103 10.47 5.57 -1.92
N LYS A 104 10.47 4.25 -2.10
CA LYS A 104 9.34 3.54 -2.71
C LYS A 104 8.25 3.42 -1.65
N ASN A 105 7.23 4.27 -1.73
CA ASN A 105 6.11 4.30 -0.79
C ASN A 105 5.17 3.10 -0.98
N CYS A 106 5.65 1.89 -0.68
CA CYS A 106 4.94 0.62 -0.85
C CYS A 106 5.20 -0.28 0.37
N VAL A 107 4.14 -0.86 0.92
CA VAL A 107 4.18 -1.75 2.08
C VAL A 107 3.30 -2.99 1.82
N THR A 108 3.61 -4.06 2.54
CA THR A 108 2.83 -5.31 2.48
C THR A 108 2.25 -5.58 3.86
N LEU A 109 0.94 -5.69 3.92
CA LEU A 109 0.17 -6.01 5.13
C LEU A 109 -0.23 -7.48 5.07
N THR A 110 0.61 -8.34 5.64
CA THR A 110 0.45 -9.81 5.55
C THR A 110 -0.75 -10.31 6.34
N HIS A 111 -1.15 -9.61 7.41
CA HIS A 111 -2.32 -9.97 8.22
C HIS A 111 -3.63 -9.69 7.48
N THR A 112 -3.70 -8.62 6.67
CA THR A 112 -4.91 -8.25 5.92
C THR A 112 -4.85 -8.66 4.45
N ASN A 113 -3.80 -9.38 4.05
CA ASN A 113 -3.61 -9.86 2.67
C ASN A 113 -3.62 -8.73 1.64
N GLN A 114 -2.97 -7.62 1.98
CA GLN A 114 -3.00 -6.39 1.20
C GLN A 114 -1.60 -5.91 0.83
N VAL A 115 -1.45 -5.37 -0.38
CA VAL A 115 -0.31 -4.54 -0.77
C VAL A 115 -0.81 -3.11 -0.91
N VAL A 116 -0.16 -2.19 -0.20
CA VAL A 116 -0.58 -0.79 -0.11
C VAL A 116 0.54 0.13 -0.56
N ARG A 117 0.23 1.08 -1.44
CA ARG A 117 1.20 2.09 -1.87
C ARG A 117 0.55 3.46 -2.02
N ILE A 118 1.34 4.52 -1.99
CA ILE A 118 0.86 5.86 -2.38
C ILE A 118 1.38 6.21 -3.78
N LEU A 119 0.48 6.70 -4.63
CA LEU A 119 0.78 7.07 -6.02
C LEU A 119 0.42 8.54 -6.27
N PRO A 120 1.16 9.23 -7.15
CA PRO A 120 0.78 10.55 -7.62
C PRO A 120 -0.46 10.45 -8.52
N ALA A 121 -1.23 11.54 -8.61
CA ALA A 121 -2.48 11.58 -9.38
C ALA A 121 -2.32 11.16 -10.85
N GLY A 122 -1.14 11.39 -11.45
CA GLY A 122 -0.85 11.02 -12.85
C GLY A 122 -0.70 9.52 -13.11
N GLU A 123 -0.43 8.73 -12.06
CA GLU A 123 -0.27 7.26 -12.15
C GLU A 123 -1.56 6.50 -11.79
N VAL A 124 -2.59 7.21 -11.36
CA VAL A 124 -3.90 6.63 -11.01
C VAL A 124 -4.83 6.73 -12.22
N PRO A 125 -5.61 5.68 -12.54
CA PRO A 125 -6.60 5.72 -13.62
C PRO A 125 -7.84 6.55 -13.25
N LEU A 126 -7.67 7.85 -12.97
CA LEU A 126 -8.71 8.73 -12.47
C LEU A 126 -9.93 8.83 -13.40
N LYS A 127 -9.72 8.66 -14.71
CA LYS A 127 -10.78 8.64 -15.73
C LYS A 127 -11.73 7.45 -15.59
N ASP A 128 -11.26 6.35 -15.01
CA ASP A 128 -12.04 5.13 -14.82
C ASP A 128 -12.75 5.12 -13.47
N ILE A 129 -12.26 5.92 -12.51
CA ILE A 129 -12.77 5.99 -11.13
C ILE A 129 -13.81 7.10 -10.97
N PHE A 130 -13.57 8.26 -11.58
CA PHE A 130 -14.47 9.43 -11.46
C PHE A 130 -15.39 9.53 -12.69
N PRO A 131 -16.70 9.82 -12.49
CA PRO A 131 -17.62 10.07 -13.60
C PRO A 131 -17.17 11.22 -14.49
N LYS A 132 -17.56 11.17 -15.77
CA LYS A 132 -17.29 12.26 -16.73
C LYS A 132 -17.85 13.59 -16.17
N GLY A 133 -17.00 14.61 -16.13
CA GLY A 133 -17.37 15.95 -15.65
C GLY A 133 -17.13 16.19 -14.16
N VAL A 134 -16.70 15.18 -13.39
CA VAL A 134 -16.28 15.37 -12.00
C VAL A 134 -14.77 15.60 -11.95
N THR A 135 -14.35 16.73 -11.38
CA THR A 135 -12.93 17.02 -11.14
C THR A 135 -12.45 16.20 -9.93
N PRO A 136 -11.37 15.41 -10.07
CA PRO A 136 -10.78 14.72 -8.93
C PRO A 136 -10.34 15.70 -7.84
N PRO A 137 -10.45 15.34 -6.55
CA PRO A 137 -10.07 16.21 -5.45
C PRO A 137 -8.57 16.50 -5.47
N GLN A 138 -8.18 17.72 -5.06
CA GLN A 138 -6.78 18.04 -4.81
C GLN A 138 -6.28 17.27 -3.58
N THR A 139 -5.28 16.42 -3.79
CA THR A 139 -4.84 15.39 -2.84
C THR A 139 -3.32 15.33 -2.80
N ALA A 140 -2.74 14.95 -1.66
CA ALA A 140 -1.29 14.74 -1.51
C ALA A 140 -0.80 13.48 -2.27
N GLY A 141 -1.73 12.60 -2.60
CA GLY A 141 -1.53 11.36 -3.33
C GLY A 141 -2.77 10.49 -3.21
N TYR A 142 -2.74 9.31 -3.83
CA TYR A 142 -3.77 8.29 -3.68
C TYR A 142 -3.17 7.03 -3.07
N ILE A 143 -3.75 6.54 -1.99
CA ILE A 143 -3.44 5.24 -1.44
C ILE A 143 -4.09 4.19 -2.33
N GLU A 144 -3.28 3.45 -3.07
CA GLU A 144 -3.69 2.26 -3.80
C GLU A 144 -3.63 1.05 -2.85
N VAL A 145 -4.79 0.43 -2.63
CA VAL A 145 -4.95 -0.79 -1.81
C VAL A 145 -5.28 -1.93 -2.75
N THR A 146 -4.33 -2.85 -2.90
CA THR A 146 -4.51 -4.13 -3.60
C THR A 146 -4.89 -5.19 -2.57
N ASP A 147 -6.13 -5.66 -2.62
CA ASP A 147 -6.68 -6.65 -1.71
C ASP A 147 -6.72 -8.02 -2.39
N LEU A 148 -5.83 -8.92 -1.97
CA LEU A 148 -5.67 -10.25 -2.56
C LEU A 148 -6.81 -11.19 -2.17
N GLN A 149 -7.36 -11.03 -0.97
CA GLN A 149 -8.49 -11.83 -0.49
C GLN A 149 -9.77 -11.46 -1.24
N ALA A 150 -10.12 -10.17 -1.30
CA ALA A 150 -11.32 -9.70 -1.97
C ALA A 150 -11.17 -9.61 -3.50
N LYS A 151 -9.96 -9.79 -4.04
CA LYS A 151 -9.59 -9.57 -5.45
C LYS A 151 -10.00 -8.19 -5.95
N LYS A 152 -9.87 -7.18 -5.08
CA LYS A 152 -10.31 -5.79 -5.30
C LYS A 152 -9.14 -4.82 -5.24
N LEU A 153 -9.23 -3.79 -6.07
CA LEU A 153 -8.32 -2.66 -6.11
C LEU A 153 -9.10 -1.41 -5.70
N ARG A 154 -8.57 -0.63 -4.77
CA ARG A 154 -9.18 0.60 -4.26
C ARG A 154 -8.17 1.73 -4.29
N TYR A 155 -8.65 2.96 -4.52
CA TYR A 155 -7.85 4.17 -4.47
C TYR A 155 -8.50 5.15 -3.49
N ILE A 156 -7.75 5.59 -2.48
CA ILE A 156 -8.23 6.50 -1.42
C ILE A 156 -7.43 7.80 -1.50
N PRO A 157 -8.05 8.97 -1.70
CA PRO A 157 -7.33 10.24 -1.72
C PRO A 157 -6.80 10.60 -0.33
N VAL A 158 -5.52 10.97 -0.24
CA VAL A 158 -4.89 11.52 0.97
C VAL A 158 -5.08 13.04 1.02
N PRO A 159 -5.77 13.59 2.03
CA PRO A 159 -6.01 15.03 2.10
C PRO A 159 -4.71 15.84 1.99
N SER A 160 -4.75 16.91 1.19
CA SER A 160 -3.61 17.81 1.01
C SER A 160 -3.23 18.51 2.32
N ALA A 161 -1.97 18.90 2.45
CA ALA A 161 -1.49 19.65 3.60
C ALA A 161 -2.04 21.09 3.59
N GLU A 162 -2.51 21.58 4.73
CA GLU A 162 -2.99 22.96 4.91
C GLU A 162 -1.84 23.95 5.11
N SER A 163 -0.68 23.46 5.56
CA SER A 163 0.54 24.23 5.77
C SER A 163 1.75 23.39 5.38
N LEU A 164 2.87 24.03 5.07
CA LEU A 164 4.10 23.35 4.68
C LEU A 164 5.07 23.31 5.86
N SER A 165 5.66 22.15 6.09
CA SER A 165 6.71 21.99 7.09
C SER A 165 8.09 22.35 6.51
N PRO A 166 9.10 22.62 7.36
CA PRO A 166 10.49 22.78 6.92
C PRO A 166 11.05 21.56 6.17
N TYR A 167 10.45 20.38 6.33
CA TYR A 167 10.89 19.13 5.69
C TYR A 167 10.33 18.93 4.28
N THR A 168 9.48 19.83 3.79
CA THR A 168 8.85 19.74 2.46
C THR A 168 9.89 19.53 1.34
N ALA A 169 11.01 20.26 1.39
CA ALA A 169 12.08 20.14 0.41
C ALA A 169 12.73 18.74 0.41
N TRP A 170 12.91 18.15 1.60
CA TRP A 170 13.46 16.80 1.75
C TRP A 170 12.48 15.75 1.22
N ILE A 171 11.21 15.80 1.63
CA ILE A 171 10.21 14.84 1.15
C ILE A 171 10.06 14.92 -0.38
N SER A 172 10.02 16.13 -0.96
CA SER A 172 9.95 16.31 -2.41
C SER A 172 11.20 15.80 -3.16
N ALA A 173 12.34 15.64 -2.47
CA ALA A 173 13.57 15.10 -3.06
C ALA A 173 13.62 13.56 -3.03
N ILE A 174 12.86 12.92 -2.14
CA ILE A 174 12.87 11.46 -1.94
C ILE A 174 11.60 10.76 -2.40
N SER A 175 10.49 11.48 -2.61
CA SER A 175 9.18 10.94 -2.93
C SER A 175 8.58 11.65 -4.15
N ASP A 176 7.84 10.89 -4.98
CA ASP A 176 7.07 11.43 -6.10
C ASP A 176 5.67 11.91 -5.69
N THR A 177 5.35 11.86 -4.39
CA THR A 177 4.07 12.25 -3.80
C THR A 177 4.27 13.21 -2.63
N ASP A 178 3.23 13.96 -2.28
CA ASP A 178 3.22 14.93 -1.18
C ASP A 178 2.96 14.28 0.20
N ALA A 179 3.09 12.95 0.29
CA ALA A 179 3.04 12.22 1.53
C ALA A 179 3.96 10.99 1.50
N LEU A 180 4.44 10.59 2.67
CA LEU A 180 5.17 9.35 2.88
C LEU A 180 4.25 8.29 3.46
N LEU A 181 4.57 7.02 3.21
CA LEU A 181 3.85 5.86 3.68
C LEU A 181 4.75 4.96 4.55
N ALA A 182 4.23 4.50 5.67
CA ALA A 182 4.85 3.48 6.50
C ALA A 182 3.84 2.42 6.96
N GLU A 183 4.33 1.24 7.27
CA GLU A 183 3.54 0.14 7.82
C GLU A 183 3.23 0.39 9.30
N TRP A 184 2.00 0.08 9.73
CA TRP A 184 1.61 0.01 11.14
C TRP A 184 1.13 -1.41 11.43
N ASP A 185 1.71 -2.06 12.44
CA ASP A 185 1.27 -3.35 13.02
C ASP A 185 0.95 -4.51 12.05
N LYS A 186 1.51 -4.53 10.83
CA LYS A 186 1.21 -5.51 9.75
C LYS A 186 -0.24 -5.50 9.26
N SER A 187 -1.12 -4.63 9.79
CA SER A 187 -2.56 -4.59 9.46
C SER A 187 -3.07 -3.20 9.08
N GLY A 188 -2.31 -2.14 9.37
CA GLY A 188 -2.61 -0.77 9.00
C GLY A 188 -1.43 -0.06 8.36
N ILE A 189 -1.65 1.21 8.01
CA ILE A 189 -0.58 2.09 7.51
C ILE A 189 -0.66 3.45 8.18
N VAL A 190 0.47 4.13 8.21
CA VAL A 190 0.56 5.53 8.61
C VAL A 190 1.06 6.33 7.42
N THR A 191 0.46 7.50 7.20
CA THR A 191 0.96 8.48 6.24
C THR A 191 1.36 9.77 6.92
N VAL A 192 2.39 10.42 6.41
CA VAL A 192 2.80 11.77 6.84
C VAL A 192 2.84 12.68 5.62
N ASP A 193 2.06 13.77 5.65
CA ASP A 193 2.04 14.76 4.56
C ASP A 193 3.16 15.80 4.68
N MET A 194 3.31 16.65 3.65
CA MET A 194 4.28 17.76 3.63
C MET A 194 4.13 18.75 4.81
N GLY A 195 2.95 18.83 5.43
CA GLY A 195 2.69 19.65 6.61
C GLY A 195 3.13 18.99 7.91
N GLY A 196 3.59 17.74 7.87
CA GLY A 196 3.93 16.94 9.04
C GLY A 196 2.72 16.30 9.73
N ARG A 197 1.53 16.33 9.11
CA ARG A 197 0.33 15.73 9.70
C ARG A 197 0.35 14.22 9.50
N VAL A 198 0.36 13.49 10.61
CA VAL A 198 0.32 12.04 10.67
C VAL A 198 -1.14 11.55 10.61
N ARG A 199 -1.43 10.57 9.76
CA ARG A 199 -2.74 9.91 9.67
C ARG A 199 -2.56 8.40 9.72
N LEU A 200 -3.32 7.75 10.60
CA LEU A 200 -3.46 6.30 10.64
C LEU A 200 -4.59 5.88 9.70
N TRP A 201 -4.37 4.82 8.93
CA TRP A 201 -5.38 4.25 8.04
C TRP A 201 -5.55 2.76 8.30
N GLU A 202 -6.81 2.36 8.36
CA GLU A 202 -7.23 0.97 8.42
C GLU A 202 -7.88 0.59 7.08
N THR A 203 -7.28 -0.36 6.38
CA THR A 203 -7.74 -0.80 5.05
C THR A 203 -8.29 -2.23 5.07
N GLY A 204 -8.01 -2.99 6.14
CA GLY A 204 -8.54 -4.33 6.39
C GLY A 204 -9.96 -4.30 6.93
N LEU A 205 -10.80 -5.24 6.48
CA LEU A 205 -12.22 -5.29 6.84
C LEU A 205 -12.43 -5.57 8.34
N GLU A 206 -11.72 -6.54 8.90
CA GLU A 206 -11.87 -6.94 10.30
C GLU A 206 -11.51 -5.80 11.25
N ARG A 207 -10.37 -5.15 11.02
CA ARG A 207 -9.95 -3.96 11.78
C ARG A 207 -10.97 -2.83 11.67
N LEU A 208 -11.42 -2.53 10.45
CA LEU A 208 -12.42 -1.49 10.25
C LEU A 208 -13.73 -1.79 10.99
N GLN A 209 -14.20 -3.04 10.97
CA GLN A 209 -15.40 -3.46 11.70
C GLN A 209 -15.23 -3.33 13.21
N GLN A 210 -14.06 -3.73 13.73
CA GLN A 210 -13.72 -3.61 15.15
C GLN A 210 -13.67 -2.14 15.56
N SER A 211 -12.93 -1.30 14.84
CA SER A 211 -12.78 0.13 15.13
C SER A 211 -14.10 0.88 14.99
N LEU A 212 -14.96 0.52 14.02
CA LEU A 212 -16.32 1.06 13.92
C LEU A 212 -17.20 0.63 15.10
N MET A 213 -17.07 -0.61 15.57
CA MET A 213 -17.80 -1.08 16.74
C MET A 213 -17.34 -0.36 18.01
N GLU A 214 -16.03 -0.19 18.20
CA GLU A 214 -15.45 0.57 19.30
C GLU A 214 -15.88 2.03 19.26
N TRP A 215 -15.81 2.67 18.09
CA TRP A 215 -16.32 4.03 17.90
C TRP A 215 -17.81 4.13 18.22
N ARG A 216 -18.63 3.18 17.74
CA ARG A 216 -20.05 3.11 18.06
C ARG A 216 -20.30 2.96 19.56
N ASN A 217 -19.46 2.21 20.26
CA ASN A 217 -19.55 2.06 21.71
C ASN A 217 -19.15 3.35 22.45
N MET A 218 -18.18 4.10 21.91
CA MET A 218 -17.79 5.41 22.47
C MET A 218 -18.89 6.46 22.35
N ILE A 219 -19.66 6.47 21.26
CA ILE A 219 -20.75 7.44 21.06
C ILE A 219 -22.03 7.10 21.86
N GLY A 220 -22.04 5.99 22.60
CA GLY A 220 -23.18 5.51 23.38
C GLY A 220 -24.18 4.73 22.53
N GLN A 221 -24.55 3.51 22.97
CA GLN A 221 -25.57 2.68 22.31
C GLN A 221 -26.98 2.91 22.86
N ASP A 222 -27.11 3.48 24.06
CA ASP A 222 -28.37 3.70 24.75
C ASP A 222 -28.44 5.15 25.23
N SER A 223 -29.57 5.81 25.00
CA SER A 223 -29.81 7.25 25.24
C SER A 223 -29.61 7.73 26.69
N ASP A 224 -29.29 6.83 27.63
CA ASP A 224 -29.17 7.11 29.07
C ASP A 224 -27.77 6.88 29.66
N LYS A 225 -26.78 6.43 28.87
CA LYS A 225 -25.40 6.27 29.37
C LYS A 225 -24.52 7.43 28.90
N PRO A 226 -23.87 8.18 29.82
CA PRO A 226 -22.95 9.24 29.43
C PRO A 226 -21.79 8.65 28.64
N VAL A 227 -21.40 9.36 27.57
CA VAL A 227 -20.23 9.06 26.76
C VAL A 227 -19.01 8.91 27.68
N GLN A 228 -18.47 7.70 27.79
CA GLN A 228 -17.21 7.44 28.48
C GLN A 228 -16.11 7.29 27.44
N VAL A 229 -15.24 8.30 27.34
CA VAL A 229 -14.01 8.22 26.55
C VAL A 229 -12.91 7.67 27.45
N SER A 230 -12.59 6.40 27.28
CA SER A 230 -11.47 5.75 27.98
C SER A 230 -10.18 5.97 27.18
N PHE A 231 -9.33 6.88 27.64
CA PHE A 231 -8.00 7.07 27.05
C PHE A 231 -7.01 6.04 27.60
N GLY A 232 -6.67 5.04 26.80
CA GLY A 232 -5.56 4.12 27.09
C GLY A 232 -4.21 4.76 26.76
N LEU A 233 -3.64 5.50 27.70
CA LEU A 233 -2.26 5.99 27.59
C LEU A 233 -1.29 4.85 27.92
N THR A 234 -0.90 4.07 26.91
CA THR A 234 0.22 3.14 27.04
C THR A 234 1.52 3.92 26.88
N PHE A 235 2.02 4.49 27.98
CA PHE A 235 3.40 4.96 28.05
C PHE A 235 4.33 3.76 28.20
N LEU A 236 5.05 3.40 27.14
CA LEU A 236 6.29 2.64 27.30
C LEU A 236 7.41 3.63 27.63
N LEU A 237 7.55 3.95 28.91
CA LEU A 237 8.82 4.44 29.44
C LEU A 237 9.75 3.23 29.53
N THR A 238 10.83 3.24 28.75
CA THR A 238 12.01 2.41 29.04
C THR A 238 13.19 3.34 29.30
N ASN A 239 13.86 3.08 30.43
CA ASN A 239 15.03 3.78 30.97
C ASN A 239 16.20 3.81 29.98
#